data_AF-A0A4U1MHV6-F1
#
_entry.id   AF-A0A4U1MHV6-F1
#
_cell.length_a   1.000
_cell.length_b   1.000
_cell.length_c   1.000
_cell.angle_alpha   90.00
_cell.angle_beta   90.00
_cell.angle_gamma   90.00
#
_symmetry.space_group_name_H-M   'P 1'
#
loop_
_entity.id
_entity.type
_entity.pdbx_description
1 polymer ?
#
loop_
_entity_poly.entity_id
_entity_poly.type
_entity_poly.pdbx_seq_one_letter_code
_entity_poly.pdbx_strand_id
1 'polypeptide(L)'
;MKRQSVFPGVLFIAIGLYYLFQTLSLPYSDQLMNWQVILIVIGAAMIIQGFISKEGPMLFPGVLLLGLGLHLYFVNKLAIWPESWGMYTLILSAAYLVTYYKTKKNGLIPGLILLAISIIELLYTGLEIWLASTFSFVGKFWPLALIVIGIYLVMKKK
;
A
#
# COMPACT_ATOMS: atom_id res chain seq x y z
N MET A 1 -15.08 20.43 20.26
CA MET A 1 -14.95 21.08 18.94
C MET A 1 -14.92 19.99 17.88
N LYS A 2 -15.85 19.97 16.91
CA LYS A 2 -15.90 18.94 15.85
C LYS A 2 -14.60 19.00 15.04
N ARG A 3 -13.79 17.93 15.06
CA ARG A 3 -12.62 17.81 14.17
C ARG A 3 -13.12 17.85 12.73
N GLN A 4 -12.90 18.97 12.05
CA GLN A 4 -13.17 19.09 10.63
C GLN A 4 -12.09 18.30 9.90
N SER A 5 -12.52 17.20 9.27
CA SER A 5 -11.66 16.38 8.42
C SER A 5 -11.34 17.15 7.15
N VAL A 6 -10.06 17.25 6.78
CA VAL A 6 -9.64 17.90 5.52
C VAL A 6 -9.87 16.99 4.31
N PHE A 7 -10.03 15.68 4.54
CA PHE A 7 -10.16 14.67 3.49
C PHE A 7 -11.33 14.87 2.53
N PRO A 8 -12.56 15.20 2.97
CA PRO A 8 -13.64 15.51 2.04
C PRO A 8 -13.26 16.64 1.07
N GLY A 9 -12.60 17.69 1.58
CA GLY A 9 -12.14 18.81 0.76
C GLY A 9 -11.10 18.37 -0.28
N VAL A 10 -10.10 17.59 0.12
CA VAL A 10 -9.07 17.07 -0.80
C VAL A 10 -9.69 16.14 -1.85
N LEU A 11 -10.65 15.29 -1.47
CA LEU A 11 -11.40 14.43 -2.39
C LEU A 11 -12.18 15.25 -3.41
N PHE A 12 -12.92 16.27 -2.98
CA PHE A 12 -13.66 17.13 -3.89
C PHE A 12 -12.74 17.89 -4.85
N ILE A 13 -11.60 18.38 -4.38
CA ILE A 13 -10.59 19.02 -5.24
C ILE A 13 -10.12 18.03 -6.30
N ALA A 14 -9.79 16.81 -5.92
CA ALA A 14 -9.28 15.83 -6.87
C ALA A 14 -10.32 15.33 -7.87
N ILE A 15 -11.58 15.13 -7.42
CA ILE A 15 -12.71 14.80 -8.30
C ILE A 15 -12.99 15.98 -9.26
N GLY A 16 -12.95 17.22 -8.76
CA GLY A 16 -13.12 18.42 -9.58
C GLY A 16 -12.04 18.53 -10.65
N LEU A 17 -10.78 18.32 -10.27
CA LEU A 17 -9.67 18.27 -11.23
C LEU A 17 -9.88 17.16 -12.27
N TYR A 18 -10.26 15.95 -11.85
CA TYR A 18 -10.55 14.83 -12.76
C TYR A 18 -11.54 15.21 -13.86
N TYR A 19 -12.70 15.77 -13.50
CA TYR A 19 -13.70 16.18 -14.49
C TYR A 19 -13.27 17.39 -15.32
N LEU A 20 -12.47 18.30 -14.75
CA LEU A 20 -11.92 19.43 -15.49
C LEU A 20 -10.95 18.97 -16.58
N PHE A 21 -10.05 18.03 -16.29
CA PHE A 21 -9.14 17.44 -17.28
C PHE A 21 -9.91 16.74 -18.41
N GLN A 22 -10.99 16.03 -18.09
CA GLN A 22 -11.86 15.40 -19.07
C GLN A 22 -12.54 16.44 -19.98
N THR A 23 -13.08 17.51 -19.38
CA THR A 23 -13.81 18.56 -20.12
C THR A 23 -12.90 19.32 -21.08
N LEU A 24 -11.66 19.57 -20.68
CA LEU A 24 -10.68 20.31 -21.49
C LEU A 24 -10.02 19.46 -22.60
N SER A 25 -10.35 18.17 -22.71
CA SER A 25 -9.79 17.24 -23.71
C SER A 25 -8.26 17.27 -23.77
N LEU A 26 -7.61 17.38 -22.61
CA LEU A 26 -6.16 17.54 -22.55
C LEU A 26 -5.43 16.27 -23.01
N PRO A 27 -4.25 16.39 -23.65
CA PRO A 27 -3.42 15.24 -23.96
C PRO A 27 -3.13 14.41 -22.70
N TYR A 28 -3.08 13.08 -22.83
CA TYR A 28 -2.86 12.14 -21.72
C TYR A 28 -4.01 12.03 -20.70
N SER A 29 -5.20 12.57 -20.98
CA SER A 29 -6.41 12.39 -20.14
C SER A 29 -6.63 10.92 -19.77
N ASP A 30 -6.51 10.01 -20.74
CA ASP A 30 -6.77 8.58 -20.55
C ASP A 30 -5.75 7.92 -19.62
N GLN A 31 -4.51 8.44 -19.57
CA GLN A 31 -3.48 7.96 -18.66
C GLN A 31 -3.68 8.47 -17.24
N LEU A 32 -4.25 9.67 -17.08
CA LEU A 32 -4.54 10.31 -15.80
C LEU A 32 -5.87 9.82 -15.19
N MET A 33 -6.78 9.30 -16.02
CA MET A 33 -8.12 8.87 -15.62
C MET A 33 -8.20 7.36 -15.31
N ASN A 34 -7.09 6.75 -14.87
CA ASN A 34 -7.07 5.34 -14.50
C ASN A 34 -7.26 5.14 -12.99
N TRP A 35 -7.78 3.98 -12.58
CA TRP A 35 -8.12 3.67 -11.19
C TRP A 35 -6.90 3.73 -10.25
N GLN A 36 -5.69 3.49 -10.77
CA GLN A 36 -4.44 3.65 -10.02
C GLN A 36 -4.22 5.12 -9.60
N VAL A 37 -4.59 6.09 -10.44
CA VAL A 37 -4.49 7.52 -10.10
C VAL A 37 -5.48 7.88 -9.00
N ILE A 38 -6.68 7.27 -9.01
CA ILE A 38 -7.66 7.43 -7.92
C ILE A 38 -7.06 6.92 -6.59
N LEU A 39 -6.40 5.76 -6.59
CA LEU A 39 -5.71 5.26 -5.40
C LEU A 39 -4.60 6.19 -4.92
N ILE A 40 -3.79 6.73 -5.85
CA ILE A 40 -2.73 7.71 -5.53
C ILE A 40 -3.32 8.94 -4.86
N VAL A 41 -4.38 9.51 -5.45
CA VAL A 41 -5.06 10.70 -4.95
C VAL A 41 -5.64 10.48 -3.55
N ILE A 42 -6.41 9.40 -3.36
CA ILE A 42 -7.03 9.09 -2.08
C ILE A 42 -5.95 8.82 -1.03
N GLY A 43 -4.92 8.05 -1.39
CA GLY A 43 -3.77 7.79 -0.53
C GLY A 43 -3.07 9.07 -0.09
N ALA A 44 -2.77 9.97 -1.02
CA ALA A 44 -2.17 11.27 -0.75
C ALA A 44 -3.05 12.12 0.19
N ALA A 45 -4.36 12.17 -0.05
CA ALA A 45 -5.31 12.89 0.79
C ALA A 45 -5.31 12.38 2.24
N MET A 46 -5.33 11.06 2.42
CA MET A 46 -5.29 10.43 3.74
C MET A 46 -3.96 10.66 4.46
N ILE A 47 -2.84 10.64 3.72
CA ILE A 47 -1.52 10.96 4.27
C ILE A 47 -1.49 12.41 4.75
N ILE A 48 -1.90 13.36 3.90
CA ILE A 48 -1.96 14.79 4.24
C ILE A 48 -2.80 14.99 5.51
N GLN A 49 -4.01 14.39 5.56
CA GLN A 49 -4.83 14.47 6.76
C GLN A 49 -4.12 13.86 7.97
N GLY A 50 -3.58 12.65 7.86
CA GLY A 50 -2.93 11.96 8.97
C GLY A 50 -1.75 12.74 9.57
N PHE A 51 -1.03 13.51 8.75
CA PHE A 51 0.01 14.42 9.22
C PHE A 51 -0.53 15.69 9.88
N ILE A 52 -1.57 16.30 9.31
CA ILE A 52 -2.18 17.56 9.79
C ILE A 52 -3.00 17.36 11.07
N SER A 53 -3.92 16.39 11.10
CA SER A 53 -4.88 16.21 12.19
C SER A 53 -4.28 15.53 13.44
N LYS A 54 -2.99 15.15 13.39
CA LYS A 54 -2.35 14.21 14.34
C LYS A 54 -3.11 12.87 14.46
N GLU A 55 -4.03 12.58 13.54
CA GLU A 55 -4.74 11.30 13.46
C GLU A 55 -3.88 10.30 12.72
N GLY A 56 -2.96 9.70 13.48
CA GLY A 56 -2.19 8.53 13.06
C GLY A 56 -2.96 7.44 12.32
N PRO A 57 -4.25 7.14 12.62
CA PRO A 57 -4.97 6.06 11.95
C PRO A 57 -5.14 6.20 10.43
N MET A 58 -5.10 7.42 9.88
CA MET A 58 -5.23 7.62 8.42
C MET A 58 -3.92 7.43 7.64
N LEU A 59 -2.77 7.48 8.32
CA LEU A 59 -1.48 7.32 7.67
C LEU A 59 -1.30 5.91 7.10
N PHE A 60 -1.66 4.89 7.85
CA PHE A 60 -1.51 3.49 7.42
C PHE A 60 -2.27 3.20 6.12
N PRO A 61 -3.60 3.39 6.04
CA PRO A 61 -4.33 3.20 4.80
C PRO A 61 -3.91 4.18 3.70
N GLY A 62 -3.51 5.42 4.06
CA GLY A 62 -3.03 6.40 3.10
C GLY A 62 -1.75 5.97 2.38
N VAL A 63 -0.74 5.50 3.12
CA VAL A 63 0.53 4.99 2.55
C VAL A 63 0.31 3.71 1.75
N LEU A 64 -0.57 2.82 2.21
CA LEU A 64 -0.94 1.62 1.43
C LEU A 64 -1.56 1.99 0.08
N LEU A 65 -2.58 2.86 0.06
CA LEU A 65 -3.25 3.25 -1.17
C LEU A 65 -2.32 4.00 -2.13
N LEU A 66 -1.51 4.91 -1.60
CA LEU A 66 -0.51 5.63 -2.39
C LEU A 66 0.50 4.66 -3.00
N GLY A 67 1.10 3.79 -2.18
CA GLY A 67 2.12 2.85 -2.62
C GLY A 67 1.59 1.85 -3.65
N LEU A 68 0.39 1.29 -3.41
CA LEU A 68 -0.27 0.39 -4.36
C LEU A 68 -0.59 1.11 -5.67
N GLY A 69 -1.17 2.31 -5.59
CA GLY A 69 -1.47 3.12 -6.76
C GLY A 69 -0.23 3.41 -7.61
N LEU A 70 0.89 3.80 -6.97
CA LEU A 70 2.16 4.03 -7.66
C LEU A 70 2.70 2.74 -8.29
N HIS A 71 2.74 1.64 -7.54
CA HIS A 71 3.26 0.37 -8.06
C HIS A 71 2.45 -0.13 -9.26
N LEU A 72 1.12 -0.14 -9.15
CA LEU A 72 0.22 -0.60 -10.21
C LEU A 72 0.23 0.33 -11.43
N TYR A 73 0.51 1.62 -11.23
CA TYR A 73 0.64 2.58 -12.32
C TYR A 73 1.96 2.39 -13.08
N PHE A 74 3.06 2.13 -12.36
CA PHE A 74 4.40 2.08 -12.96
C PHE A 74 4.83 0.70 -13.45
N VAL A 75 4.30 -0.39 -12.88
CA VAL A 75 4.71 -1.76 -13.27
C VAL A 75 4.53 -2.05 -14.76
N ASN A 76 3.51 -1.47 -15.39
CA ASN A 76 3.25 -1.62 -16.82
C ASN A 76 3.82 -0.49 -17.69
N LYS A 77 4.49 0.51 -17.09
CA LYS A 77 4.96 1.72 -17.79
C LYS A 77 6.47 1.89 -17.77
N LEU A 78 7.15 1.37 -16.74
CA LEU A 78 8.58 1.51 -16.55
C LEU A 78 9.25 0.14 -16.56
N ALA A 79 10.09 -0.12 -17.56
CA ALA A 79 10.80 -1.39 -17.69
C ALA A 79 11.75 -1.69 -16.51
N ILE A 80 12.19 -0.65 -15.80
CA ILE A 80 13.05 -0.77 -14.61
C ILE A 80 12.27 -1.00 -13.30
N TRP A 81 10.94 -0.91 -13.34
CA TRP A 81 10.13 -1.01 -12.13
C TRP A 81 9.99 -2.48 -11.72
N PRO A 82 10.20 -2.84 -10.44
CA PRO A 82 10.16 -4.25 -10.04
C PRO A 82 8.75 -4.83 -10.18
N GLU A 83 8.63 -5.95 -10.91
CA GLU A 83 7.44 -6.79 -10.99
C GLU A 83 7.62 -8.02 -10.07
N SER A 84 7.81 -7.76 -8.77
CA SER A 84 7.99 -8.82 -7.78
C SER A 84 7.11 -8.57 -6.54
N TRP A 85 6.87 -9.62 -5.76
CA TRP A 85 5.99 -9.51 -4.60
C TRP A 85 6.65 -8.75 -3.44
N GLY A 86 7.97 -8.60 -3.47
CA GLY A 86 8.73 -7.75 -2.55
C GLY A 86 8.29 -6.29 -2.57
N MET A 87 7.68 -5.80 -3.65
CA MET A 87 7.09 -4.46 -3.68
C MET A 87 5.87 -4.34 -2.77
N TYR A 88 5.02 -5.36 -2.68
CA TYR A 88 3.86 -5.33 -1.78
C TYR A 88 4.28 -5.34 -0.31
N THR A 89 5.31 -6.12 0.03
CA THR A 89 5.88 -6.11 1.38
C THR A 89 6.62 -4.81 1.69
N LEU A 90 7.27 -4.18 0.70
CA LEU A 90 7.85 -2.84 0.82
C LEU A 90 6.80 -1.80 1.18
N ILE A 91 5.69 -1.79 0.42
CA ILE A 91 4.58 -0.84 0.62
C ILE A 91 3.97 -1.03 2.01
N LEU A 92 3.75 -2.29 2.43
CA LEU A 92 3.22 -2.59 3.75
C LEU A 92 4.20 -2.19 4.86
N SER A 93 5.50 -2.42 4.67
CA SER A 93 6.55 -1.94 5.58
C SER A 93 6.51 -0.42 5.72
N ALA A 94 6.48 0.30 4.60
CA ALA A 94 6.39 1.76 4.58
C ALA A 94 5.15 2.26 5.34
N ALA A 95 4.00 1.62 5.17
CA ALA A 95 2.77 1.97 5.88
C ALA A 95 2.93 1.83 7.40
N TYR A 96 3.56 0.75 7.88
CA TYR A 96 3.88 0.58 9.30
C TYR A 96 4.90 1.61 9.81
N LEU A 97 5.99 1.83 9.07
CA LEU A 97 7.09 2.70 9.48
C LEU A 97 6.71 4.19 9.48
N VAL A 98 5.97 4.67 8.47
CA VAL A 98 5.48 6.05 8.41
C VAL A 98 4.48 6.30 9.53
N THR A 99 3.56 5.35 9.77
CA THR A 99 2.60 5.45 10.86
C THR A 99 3.31 5.45 12.22
N TYR A 100 4.31 4.58 12.40
CA TYR A 100 5.16 4.57 13.59
C TYR A 100 5.89 5.89 13.79
N TYR A 101 6.50 6.42 12.73
CA TYR A 101 7.26 7.67 12.79
C TYR A 101 6.43 8.82 13.36
N LYS A 102 5.17 8.96 12.91
CA LYS A 102 4.26 10.01 13.37
C LYS A 102 3.63 9.73 14.74
N THR A 103 3.21 8.48 14.99
CA THR A 103 2.42 8.14 16.20
C THR A 103 3.26 7.72 17.38
N LYS A 104 4.49 7.23 17.14
CA LYS A 104 5.36 6.54 18.10
C LYS A 104 4.69 5.35 18.79
N LYS A 105 3.63 4.79 18.19
CA LYS A 105 2.85 3.64 18.72
C LYS A 105 3.38 2.32 18.17
N ASN A 106 2.56 1.28 18.13
CA ASN A 106 2.91 -0.02 17.56
C ASN A 106 3.15 0.09 16.05
N GLY A 107 4.03 -0.75 15.50
CA GLY A 107 4.30 -0.82 14.06
C GLY A 107 5.76 -0.92 13.67
N LEU A 108 6.70 -0.53 14.56
CA LEU A 108 8.13 -0.57 14.26
C LEU A 108 8.63 -1.98 13.94
N ILE A 109 8.37 -2.94 14.84
CA ILE A 109 8.80 -4.34 14.69
C ILE A 109 8.25 -4.96 13.40
N PRO A 110 6.92 -5.01 13.14
CA PRO A 110 6.41 -5.57 11.89
C PRO A 110 6.91 -4.81 10.66
N GLY A 111 7.06 -3.48 10.75
CA GLY A 111 7.61 -2.66 9.67
C GLY A 111 9.05 -3.05 9.31
N LEU A 112 9.93 -3.23 10.30
CA LEU A 112 11.33 -3.62 10.08
C LEU A 112 11.47 -5.06 9.56
N ILE A 113 10.65 -5.99 10.06
CA ILE A 113 10.64 -7.38 9.57
C ILE A 113 10.23 -7.39 8.09
N LEU A 114 9.15 -6.70 7.75
CA LEU A 114 8.69 -6.61 6.37
C LEU A 114 9.69 -5.89 5.46
N LEU A 115 10.39 -4.88 5.98
CA LEU A 115 11.45 -4.18 5.24
C LEU A 115 12.59 -5.13 4.88
N ALA A 116 13.05 -5.91 5.86
CA ALA A 116 14.10 -6.90 5.64
C ALA A 116 13.68 -7.94 4.60
N ILE A 117 12.46 -8.49 4.71
CA ILE A 117 11.91 -9.45 3.74
C ILE A 117 11.87 -8.84 2.34
N SER A 118 11.37 -7.60 2.23
CA SER A 118 11.28 -6.89 0.96
C SER A 118 12.64 -6.67 0.31
N ILE A 119 13.63 -6.21 1.08
CA ILE A 119 14.99 -5.99 0.57
C ILE A 119 15.62 -7.29 0.08
N ILE A 120 15.46 -8.38 0.85
CA ILE A 120 16.02 -9.68 0.45
C ILE A 120 15.35 -10.13 -0.85
N GLU A 121 14.04 -10.05 -0.96
CA GLU A 121 13.33 -10.47 -2.17
C GLU A 121 13.71 -9.64 -3.39
N LEU A 122 13.76 -8.31 -3.27
CA LEU A 122 14.05 -7.41 -4.38
C LEU A 122 15.50 -7.51 -4.87
N LEU A 123 16.44 -7.92 -4.00
CA LEU A 123 17.85 -8.05 -4.34
C LEU A 123 18.29 -9.48 -4.65
N TYR A 124 17.57 -10.49 -4.13
CA TYR A 124 17.92 -11.91 -4.27
C TYR A 124 16.87 -12.65 -5.09
N THR A 125 17.14 -12.82 -6.38
CA THR A 125 16.31 -13.57 -7.33
C THR A 125 16.15 -15.06 -6.99
N GLY A 126 17.04 -15.62 -6.15
CA GLY A 126 16.96 -17.00 -5.70
C GLY A 126 15.97 -17.25 -4.57
N LEU A 127 15.37 -16.20 -3.98
CA LEU A 127 14.51 -16.36 -2.80
C LEU A 127 13.27 -17.20 -3.14
N GLU A 128 12.61 -16.91 -4.26
CA GLU A 128 11.44 -17.68 -4.69
C GLU A 128 11.76 -19.14 -4.96
N ILE A 129 12.89 -19.42 -5.61
CA ILE A 129 13.36 -20.78 -5.90
C ILE A 129 13.72 -21.51 -4.60
N TRP A 130 14.36 -20.81 -3.65
CA TRP A 130 14.71 -21.35 -2.35
C TRP A 130 13.48 -21.65 -1.50
N LEU A 131 12.48 -20.76 -1.48
CA LEU A 131 11.20 -21.02 -0.82
C LEU A 131 10.48 -22.19 -1.49
N ALA A 132 10.39 -22.22 -2.82
CA ALA A 132 9.70 -23.29 -3.54
C ALA A 132 10.35 -24.68 -3.32
N SER A 133 11.68 -24.75 -3.23
CA SER A 133 12.41 -26.00 -2.96
C SER A 133 12.33 -26.41 -1.48
N THR A 134 12.53 -25.47 -0.56
CA THR A 134 12.50 -25.73 0.90
C THR A 134 11.09 -26.08 1.38
N PHE A 135 10.07 -25.41 0.85
CA PHE A 135 8.66 -25.66 1.16
C PHE A 135 7.98 -26.58 0.14
N SER A 136 8.74 -27.33 -0.65
CA SER A 136 8.21 -28.33 -1.59
C SER A 136 7.29 -29.34 -0.91
N PHE A 137 7.57 -29.70 0.35
CA PHE A 137 6.71 -30.56 1.19
C PHE A 137 5.43 -29.86 1.67
N VAL A 138 5.47 -28.54 1.85
CA VAL A 138 4.29 -27.74 2.24
C VAL A 138 3.34 -27.54 1.05
N GLY A 139 3.85 -27.69 -0.18
CA GLY A 139 3.05 -27.93 -1.38
C GLY A 139 1.98 -26.86 -1.67
N LYS A 140 0.99 -27.19 -2.53
CA LYS A 140 -0.13 -26.31 -2.92
C LYS A 140 -1.09 -25.95 -1.76
N PHE A 141 -0.87 -26.48 -0.55
CA PHE A 141 -1.79 -26.37 0.58
C PHE A 141 -1.42 -25.28 1.60
N TRP A 142 -0.28 -24.60 1.42
CA TRP A 142 0.09 -23.44 2.26
C TRP A 142 -0.99 -22.36 2.35
N PRO A 143 -1.80 -22.04 1.30
CA PRO A 143 -2.88 -21.07 1.43
C PRO A 143 -3.97 -21.57 2.38
N LEU A 144 -4.24 -22.87 2.40
CA LEU A 144 -5.23 -23.49 3.29
C LEU A 144 -4.79 -23.36 4.76
N ALA A 145 -3.50 -23.62 5.04
CA ALA A 145 -2.94 -23.46 6.38
C ALA A 145 -3.04 -22.00 6.86
N LEU A 146 -2.72 -21.02 6.00
CA LEU A 146 -2.88 -19.60 6.33
C LEU A 146 -4.34 -19.22 6.60
N ILE A 147 -5.29 -19.74 5.83
CA ILE A 147 -6.73 -19.52 6.06
C ILE A 147 -7.13 -20.09 7.43
N VAL A 148 -6.75 -21.33 7.76
CA VAL A 148 -7.08 -21.96 9.03
C VAL A 148 -6.47 -21.21 10.21
N ILE A 149 -5.19 -20.81 10.12
CA ILE A 149 -4.52 -20.00 11.13
C ILE A 149 -5.22 -18.64 11.28
N GLY A 150 -5.57 -18.00 10.17
CA GLY A 150 -6.30 -16.73 10.16
C GLY A 150 -7.64 -16.83 10.87
N ILE A 151 -8.44 -17.85 10.54
CA ILE A 151 -9.73 -18.13 11.20
C ILE A 151 -9.52 -18.35 12.70
N TYR A 152 -8.57 -19.20 13.08
CA TYR A 152 -8.28 -19.50 14.49
C TYR A 152 -7.92 -18.24 15.28
N LEU A 153 -7.06 -17.37 14.74
CA LEU A 153 -6.67 -16.11 15.39
C LEU A 153 -7.82 -15.12 15.52
N VAL A 154 -8.71 -15.03 14.53
CA VAL A 154 -9.92 -14.20 14.59
C VAL A 154 -10.89 -14.71 15.66
N MET A 155 -11.07 -16.03 15.76
CA MET A 155 -11.95 -16.65 16.75
C MET A 155 -11.40 -16.51 18.18
N LYS A 156 -10.08 -16.52 18.38
CA LYS A 156 -9.45 -16.38 19.70
C LYS A 156 -9.38 -14.93 20.22
N LYS A 157 -9.61 -13.94 19.35
CA LYS A 157 -9.69 -12.52 19.72
C LYS A 157 -11.13 -12.01 19.95
N LYS A 158 -12.13 -12.88 19.77
CA LYS A 158 -13.44 -12.75 20.42
C LYS A 158 -13.40 -13.45 21.77
#